data_AF-A0A507ZUM5-F1
#
_entry.id   AF-A0A507ZUM5-F1
#
_cell.length_a   1.000
_cell.length_b   1.000
_cell.length_c   1.000
_cell.angle_alpha   90.00
_cell.angle_beta   90.00
_cell.angle_gamma   90.00
#
_symmetry.space_group_name_H-M   'P 1'
#
loop_
_entity.id
_entity.type
_entity.pdbx_description
1 polymer ?
#
loop_
_entity_poly.entity_id
_entity_poly.type
_entity_poly.pdbx_seq_one_letter_code
_entity_poly.pdbx_strand_id
1 'polypeptide(L)' 'MKYLLALLFALPLSGCLWVPVDVGGPAGKDLVCHKGKKTLELPPEAISAHLGHGDHRGPCY' A
#
# COMPACT_ATOMS: atom_id res chain seq x y z
N MET A 1 12.14 45.19 1.23
CA MET A 1 12.90 43.93 1.30
C MET A 1 12.65 43.16 2.61
N LYS A 2 11.41 43.07 3.10
CA LYS A 2 11.04 42.21 4.27
C LYS A 2 9.96 41.19 3.91
N TYR A 3 9.16 41.49 2.89
CA TYR A 3 8.12 40.60 2.37
C TYR A 3 8.64 39.52 1.41
N LEU A 4 9.85 39.69 0.86
CA LEU A 4 10.46 38.70 -0.05
C LEU A 4 10.95 37.45 0.70
N LEU A 5 11.39 37.61 1.95
CA LEU A 5 11.78 36.48 2.82
C LEU A 5 10.56 35.69 3.33
N ALA A 6 9.40 36.33 3.45
CA ALA A 6 8.19 35.68 3.97
C ALA A 6 7.58 34.67 2.97
N LEU A 7 7.84 34.83 1.67
CA LEU A 7 7.36 33.94 0.62
C LEU A 7 8.16 32.62 0.51
N LEU A 8 9.41 32.61 0.99
CA LEU A 8 10.28 31.43 0.93
C LEU A 8 9.98 30.37 2.01
N PHE A 9 9.18 30.70 3.03
CA PHE A 9 8.89 29.80 4.16
C PHE A 9 7.55 29.05 4.05
N ALA A 10 6.73 29.32 3.04
CA ALA A 10 5.40 28.71 2.87
C ALA A 10 5.40 27.39 2.09
N LEU A 11 6.57 26.91 1.63
CA LEU A 11 6.68 25.82 0.67
C LEU A 11 6.71 24.37 1.22
N PRO A 12 6.91 24.05 2.52
CA PRO A 12 6.93 22.65 2.95
C PRO A 12 5.72 22.29 3.80
N LEU A 13 4.49 22.41 3.28
CA LEU A 13 3.28 21.95 4.01
C LEU A 13 2.35 21.04 3.21
N SER A 14 2.66 20.70 1.97
CA SER A 14 1.74 19.89 1.15
C SER A 14 2.44 18.71 0.49
N GLY A 15 3.20 17.96 1.28
CA GLY A 15 3.82 16.71 0.85
C GLY A 15 3.39 15.54 1.72
N CYS A 16 2.09 15.22 1.76
CA CYS A 16 1.70 13.84 2.09
C CYS A 16 2.16 12.97 0.93
N LEU A 17 3.41 12.52 0.98
CA LEU A 17 3.94 11.58 0.01
C LEU A 17 3.22 10.24 0.27
N TRP A 18 2.14 10.01 -0.48
CA TRP A 18 1.56 8.68 -0.62
C TRP A 18 2.58 7.87 -1.40
N VAL A 19 3.52 7.25 -0.68
CA VAL A 19 4.36 6.22 -1.26
C VAL A 19 3.39 5.07 -1.56
N PRO A 20 3.11 4.71 -2.82
CA PRO A 20 2.55 3.41 -3.09
C PRO A 20 3.59 2.43 -2.56
N VAL A 21 3.33 1.85 -1.40
CA VAL A 21 4.05 0.65 -1.00
C VAL A 21 3.59 -0.37 -2.01
N ASP A 22 4.41 -0.59 -3.04
CA ASP A 22 4.38 -1.81 -3.81
C ASP A 22 4.67 -2.92 -2.81
N VAL A 23 3.60 -3.48 -2.22
CA VAL A 23 3.66 -4.76 -1.50
C VAL A 23 3.75 -5.88 -2.54
N GLY A 24 4.61 -5.68 -3.54
CA GLY A 24 5.09 -6.69 -4.44
C GLY A 24 6.21 -7.41 -3.73
N GLY A 25 5.86 -8.49 -3.02
CA GLY A 25 6.83 -9.51 -2.65
C GLY A 25 7.57 -10.02 -3.90
N PRO A 26 8.64 -10.82 -3.72
CA PRO A 26 9.47 -11.31 -4.82
C PRO A 26 8.60 -11.76 -6.01
N ALA A 27 8.91 -11.21 -7.19
CA ALA A 27 8.12 -11.28 -8.41
C ALA A 27 7.30 -12.58 -8.50
N GLY A 28 5.98 -12.46 -8.28
CA GLY A 28 5.06 -13.59 -8.25
C GLY A 28 4.47 -13.93 -6.89
N LYS A 29 4.52 -13.06 -5.87
CA LYS A 29 3.70 -13.24 -4.66
C LYS A 29 2.79 -12.04 -4.43
N ASP A 30 1.50 -12.32 -4.30
CA ASP A 30 0.46 -11.34 -4.02
C ASP A 30 0.00 -11.45 -2.56
N LEU A 31 -0.35 -10.32 -1.97
CA LEU A 31 -0.97 -10.30 -0.65
C LEU A 31 -2.44 -10.65 -0.71
N VAL A 32 -2.89 -11.43 0.28
CA VAL A 32 -4.28 -11.77 0.51
C VAL A 32 -4.58 -11.72 2.00
N CYS A 33 -5.71 -11.13 2.38
CA CYS A 33 -6.25 -11.21 3.73
C CYS A 33 -7.09 -12.47 3.86
N HIS A 34 -6.57 -13.40 4.64
CA HIS A 34 -7.21 -14.66 4.96
C HIS A 34 -8.21 -14.48 6.10
N LYS A 35 -9.49 -14.76 5.80
CA LYS A 35 -10.61 -14.74 6.76
C LYS A 35 -10.72 -13.46 7.60
N GLY A 36 -10.28 -12.30 7.08
CA GLY A 36 -10.32 -11.02 7.81
C GLY A 36 -9.40 -10.95 9.02
N LYS A 37 -8.43 -11.87 9.17
CA LYS A 37 -7.62 -12.00 10.41
C LYS A 37 -6.12 -12.04 10.17
N LYS A 38 -5.69 -12.50 8.99
CA LYS A 38 -4.27 -12.75 8.71
C LYS A 38 -3.92 -12.36 7.28
N THR A 39 -2.94 -11.49 7.12
CA THR A 39 -2.32 -11.22 5.81
C THR A 39 -1.37 -12.36 5.44
N LEU A 40 -1.50 -12.90 4.23
CA LEU A 40 -0.66 -13.95 3.65
C LEU A 40 -0.01 -13.43 2.36
N GLU A 41 1.24 -13.85 2.12
CA GLU A 41 1.89 -13.77 0.81
C GLU A 41 1.69 -15.10 0.08
N LEU A 42 1.03 -15.07 -1.06
CA LEU A 42 0.68 -16.27 -1.82
C LEU A 42 1.24 -16.22 -3.24
N PRO A 43 1.69 -17.36 -3.79
CA PRO A 43 2.06 -17.44 -5.19
C PRO A 43 0.81 -17.33 -6.08
N PRO A 44 0.93 -17.00 -7.38
CA PRO A 44 -0.19 -16.60 -8.22
C PRO A 44 -1.17 -17.76 -8.44
N GLU A 45 -0.68 -19.00 -8.42
CA GLU A 45 -1.48 -20.21 -8.58
C GLU A 45 -2.44 -20.44 -7.40
N ALA A 46 -2.10 -19.92 -6.20
CA ALA A 46 -2.92 -20.06 -5.00
C ALA A 46 -3.98 -18.94 -4.87
N ILE A 47 -3.77 -17.79 -5.53
CA ILE A 47 -4.64 -16.61 -5.38
C ILE A 47 -6.09 -16.93 -5.72
N SER A 48 -6.34 -17.60 -6.86
CA SER A 48 -7.70 -17.90 -7.31
C SER A 48 -8.47 -18.77 -6.30
N ALA A 49 -7.81 -19.78 -5.71
CA ALA A 49 -8.44 -20.65 -4.71
C ALA A 49 -8.78 -19.89 -3.43
N HIS A 50 -7.89 -19.03 -2.95
CA HIS A 50 -8.13 -18.22 -1.75
C HIS A 50 -9.28 -17.22 -1.96
N LEU A 51 -9.32 -16.55 -3.11
CA LEU A 51 -10.43 -15.66 -3.47
C LEU A 51 -11.76 -16.42 -3.58
N GLY A 52 -11.75 -17.64 -4.13
CA GLY A 52 -12.93 -18.51 -4.19
C GLY A 52 -13.43 -18.99 -2.82
N HIS A 53 -12.58 -18.98 -1.79
CA HIS A 53 -12.94 -19.30 -0.41
C HIS A 53 -13.37 -18.08 0.42
N GLY A 54 -13.40 -16.89 -0.18
CA GLY A 54 -13.83 -15.65 0.49
C GLY A 54 -12.71 -14.83 1.12
N ASP A 55 -11.45 -15.13 0.80
CA ASP A 55 -10.35 -14.21 1.12
C ASP A 55 -10.38 -13.00 0.17
N HIS A 56 -9.71 -11.89 0.53
CA HIS A 56 -9.62 -10.70 -0.32
C HIS A 56 -8.18 -10.34 -0.65
N ARG A 57 -7.94 -9.72 -1.81
CA ARG A 57 -6.61 -9.21 -2.17
C ARG A 57 -6.19 -8.08 -1.22
N GLY A 58 -4.89 -8.02 -0.93
CA GLY A 58 -4.27 -7.01 -0.08
C GLY A 58 -4.18 -7.41 1.40
N PRO A 59 -3.63 -6.53 2.25
CA PRO A 59 -3.53 -6.75 3.69
C PRO A 59 -4.89 -6.67 4.38
N CYS A 60 -5.03 -7.31 5.54
CA CYS A 60 -6.19 -7.12 6.42
C CYS A 60 -6.22 -5.70 7.03
N TYR A 61 -7.43 -5.20 7.30
CA TYR A 61 -7.70 -3.89 7.91
C TYR A 61 -8.54 -4.03 9.19
#